data_AF-A0A2J6J2U0-F1
#
_entry.id   AF-A0A2J6J2U0-F1
#
_cell.length_a   1.000
_cell.length_b   1.000
_cell.length_c   1.000
_cell.angle_alpha   90.00
_cell.angle_beta   90.00
_cell.angle_gamma   90.00
#
_symmetry.space_group_name_H-M   'P 1'
#
loop_
_entity.id
_entity.type
_entity.pdbx_description
1 polymer ?
#
loop_
_entity_poly.entity_id
_entity_poly.type
_entity_poly.pdbx_seq_one_letter_code
_entity_poly.pdbx_strand_id
1 'polypeptide(L)'
;MVDASAAAGTAGELLLDPKNITVADGGGAAVIDGDAYADGGGTNSITIDPASIEAIVSVGTGVTLQANNDITISDAIVSTGSGVMTFEAGRSIAVDGAIQTNNSHIFFSFNDPDATALYRDAGAASFVNNALINAGTGSVYITAGNTTDNNAANVTTGIVYADDLRITHSETDAGGVVTLNGITINDDLIINASTGDVDILNTTANGSIRVVGNTQLTTGGDVSILGTNTDLEDFGVTANNVALYDKKAIELGSPGFVSNIAGTLTLDIYGPIGNQGEINVAGKTTITTYDGGFGIDESNITLNNSLNDFGEVSITQDWTGNSVVIDDENDLDLDGTFRGDLTVDAGGAVQVEGTVGDDLWIYAGGGMTDSAALSVVDEMHLWAENDTDIVFDETG
;
A
#
# COMPACT_ATOMS: atom_id res chain seq x y z
N MET A 1 -15.75 -37.29 14.44
CA MET A 1 -15.10 -36.19 15.18
C MET A 1 -13.73 -36.68 15.55
N VAL A 2 -12.69 -36.16 14.91
CA VAL A 2 -11.31 -36.41 15.30
C VAL A 2 -10.91 -35.28 16.22
N ASP A 3 -10.25 -35.61 17.32
CA ASP A 3 -9.76 -34.66 18.31
C ASP A 3 -8.30 -34.35 17.98
N ALA A 4 -8.06 -33.18 17.38
CA ALA A 4 -6.73 -32.67 17.08
C ALA A 4 -6.11 -31.90 18.27
N SER A 5 -6.82 -31.81 19.40
CA SER A 5 -6.30 -31.13 20.59
C SER A 5 -5.27 -32.00 21.32
N ALA A 6 -4.13 -31.40 21.67
CA ALA A 6 -3.12 -32.05 22.48
C ALA A 6 -3.03 -31.34 23.83
N ALA A 7 -3.52 -31.98 24.90
CA ALA A 7 -3.48 -31.40 26.26
C ALA A 7 -2.05 -31.15 26.80
N ALA A 8 -1.01 -31.69 26.15
CA ALA A 8 0.40 -31.55 26.55
C ALA A 8 1.40 -31.70 25.37
N GLY A 9 1.01 -31.40 24.13
CA GLY A 9 1.85 -31.51 22.94
C GLY A 9 1.52 -30.44 21.89
N THR A 10 2.24 -30.42 20.76
CA THR A 10 1.83 -29.60 19.60
C THR A 10 0.54 -30.20 19.06
N ALA A 11 -0.51 -29.39 18.93
CA ALA A 11 -1.74 -29.82 18.29
C ALA A 11 -1.48 -30.18 16.81
N GLY A 12 -2.22 -31.16 16.27
CA GLY A 12 -2.03 -31.64 14.90
C GLY A 12 -2.45 -30.61 13.85
N GLU A 13 -1.85 -30.67 12.67
CA GLU A 13 -2.27 -29.87 11.51
C GLU A 13 -3.41 -30.59 10.78
N LEU A 14 -4.49 -29.86 10.49
CA LEU A 14 -5.49 -30.32 9.53
C LEU A 14 -4.92 -30.14 8.13
N LEU A 15 -4.86 -31.21 7.33
CA LEU A 15 -4.54 -31.13 5.91
C LEU A 15 -5.70 -31.76 5.15
N LEU A 16 -6.40 -30.94 4.38
CA LEU A 16 -7.44 -31.37 3.44
C LEU A 16 -6.95 -30.86 2.10
N ASP A 17 -6.83 -31.71 1.07
CA ASP A 17 -6.43 -31.34 -0.29
C ASP A 17 -7.50 -31.67 -1.36
N PRO A 18 -8.79 -31.35 -1.14
CA PRO A 18 -9.85 -31.54 -2.13
C PRO A 18 -9.62 -30.67 -3.38
N LYS A 19 -10.50 -30.82 -4.37
CA LYS A 19 -10.55 -29.88 -5.49
C LYS A 19 -10.92 -28.48 -4.99
N ASN A 20 -12.04 -28.35 -4.27
CA ASN A 20 -12.46 -27.08 -3.67
C ASN A 20 -12.87 -27.27 -2.21
N ILE A 21 -12.70 -26.23 -1.41
CA ILE A 21 -13.28 -26.12 -0.06
C ILE A 21 -14.33 -25.03 -0.05
N THR A 22 -15.49 -25.33 0.55
CA THR A 22 -16.47 -24.33 0.95
C THR A 22 -16.61 -24.34 2.46
N VAL A 23 -16.47 -23.21 3.13
CA VAL A 23 -16.80 -23.04 4.55
C VAL A 23 -18.21 -22.46 4.63
N ALA A 24 -19.17 -23.28 5.05
CA ALA A 24 -20.59 -22.92 5.11
C ALA A 24 -21.36 -23.73 6.16
N ASP A 25 -22.38 -23.13 6.76
CA ASP A 25 -23.23 -23.69 7.80
C ASP A 25 -23.83 -25.05 7.36
N GLY A 26 -23.79 -26.04 8.26
CA GLY A 26 -24.28 -27.38 7.99
C GLY A 26 -23.32 -28.23 7.15
N GLY A 27 -22.08 -27.77 6.92
CA GLY A 27 -21.01 -28.54 6.31
C GLY A 27 -20.71 -29.85 7.04
N GLY A 28 -20.77 -30.97 6.33
CA GLY A 28 -20.61 -32.31 6.91
C GLY A 28 -19.17 -32.83 6.95
N ALA A 29 -18.23 -32.15 6.27
CA ALA A 29 -16.84 -32.56 6.27
C ALA A 29 -16.22 -32.26 7.64
N ALA A 30 -15.67 -33.31 8.26
CA ALA A 30 -14.94 -33.14 9.50
C ALA A 30 -13.56 -32.54 9.22
N VAL A 31 -13.10 -31.68 10.12
CA VAL A 31 -11.71 -31.27 10.23
C VAL A 31 -10.93 -32.44 10.85
N ILE A 32 -10.15 -33.18 10.06
CA ILE A 32 -9.36 -34.37 10.48
C ILE A 32 -7.91 -34.30 9.95
N ASP A 33 -6.90 -34.53 10.80
CA ASP A 33 -5.45 -34.65 10.51
C ASP A 33 -5.12 -35.70 9.40
N GLY A 34 -4.26 -35.35 8.42
CA GLY A 34 -3.74 -36.29 7.42
C GLY A 34 -2.99 -35.69 6.19
N ASP A 35 -1.66 -35.92 6.13
CA ASP A 35 -0.63 -35.76 5.07
C ASP A 35 -0.78 -34.69 3.96
N ALA A 36 0.31 -33.95 3.71
CA ALA A 36 0.39 -32.90 2.69
C ALA A 36 0.24 -33.50 1.28
N TYR A 37 -0.80 -33.06 0.56
CA TYR A 37 -1.05 -33.33 -0.86
C TYR A 37 -1.15 -34.82 -1.29
N ALA A 38 -1.32 -35.75 -0.34
CA ALA A 38 -1.28 -37.20 -0.63
C ALA A 38 -2.62 -37.93 -0.40
N ASP A 39 -3.54 -37.38 0.40
CA ASP A 39 -4.65 -38.14 0.99
C ASP A 39 -6.05 -37.87 0.38
N GLY A 40 -6.22 -36.88 -0.50
CA GLY A 40 -7.54 -36.48 -1.04
C GLY A 40 -7.64 -36.31 -2.55
N GLY A 41 -6.73 -36.94 -3.31
CA GLY A 41 -6.67 -36.89 -4.78
C GLY A 41 -8.02 -36.83 -5.51
N GLY A 42 -8.47 -35.62 -5.83
CA GLY A 42 -8.41 -35.25 -7.24
C GLY A 42 -9.66 -34.79 -7.99
N THR A 43 -10.83 -34.65 -7.37
CA THR A 43 -11.99 -34.03 -8.06
C THR A 43 -13.08 -33.53 -7.13
N ASN A 44 -13.14 -34.04 -5.90
CA ASN A 44 -14.25 -33.77 -4.99
C ASN A 44 -14.10 -32.38 -4.36
N SER A 45 -15.22 -31.65 -4.26
CA SER A 45 -15.34 -30.50 -3.38
C SER A 45 -15.86 -30.95 -2.02
N ILE A 46 -15.45 -30.27 -0.95
CA ILE A 46 -15.97 -30.51 0.40
C ILE A 46 -16.57 -29.24 0.99
N THR A 47 -17.48 -29.42 1.95
CA THR A 47 -18.05 -28.33 2.72
C THR A 47 -17.81 -28.55 4.21
N ILE A 48 -17.16 -27.59 4.86
CA ILE A 48 -16.80 -27.60 6.28
C ILE A 48 -17.70 -26.60 7.00
N ASP A 49 -18.29 -27.02 8.12
CA ASP A 49 -19.04 -26.12 8.98
C ASP A 49 -18.09 -25.18 9.74
N PRO A 50 -18.31 -23.85 9.71
CA PRO A 50 -17.46 -22.88 10.43
C PRO A 50 -17.25 -23.25 11.90
N ALA A 51 -18.28 -23.77 12.59
CA ALA A 51 -18.19 -24.13 14.01
C ALA A 51 -17.12 -25.20 14.28
N SER A 52 -16.79 -26.04 13.29
CA SER A 52 -15.70 -27.02 13.39
C SER A 52 -14.33 -26.35 13.40
N ILE A 53 -14.15 -25.31 12.57
CA ILE A 53 -12.93 -24.50 12.54
C ILE A 53 -12.83 -23.72 13.85
N GLU A 54 -13.91 -23.03 14.23
CA GLU A 54 -14.00 -22.20 15.45
C GLU A 54 -13.62 -22.97 16.71
N ALA A 55 -14.08 -24.21 16.85
CA ALA A 55 -13.78 -25.06 18.01
C ALA A 55 -12.27 -25.32 18.18
N ILE A 56 -11.53 -25.42 17.08
CA ILE A 56 -10.09 -25.74 17.06
C ILE A 56 -9.27 -24.48 17.30
N VAL A 57 -9.55 -23.42 16.54
CA VAL A 57 -8.83 -22.14 16.67
C VAL A 57 -9.09 -21.47 18.02
N SER A 58 -10.29 -21.67 18.60
CA SER A 58 -10.64 -21.11 19.91
C SER A 58 -9.89 -21.75 21.08
N VAL A 59 -9.38 -22.98 20.92
CA VAL A 59 -8.50 -23.61 21.93
C VAL A 59 -7.02 -23.35 21.66
N GLY A 60 -6.69 -22.47 20.71
CA GLY A 60 -5.32 -22.07 20.38
C GLY A 60 -4.60 -22.99 19.38
N THR A 61 -5.31 -23.93 18.75
CA THR A 61 -4.75 -24.80 17.71
C THR A 61 -4.90 -24.15 16.34
N GLY A 62 -3.84 -24.17 15.53
CA GLY A 62 -3.91 -23.65 14.16
C GLY A 62 -4.76 -24.53 13.25
N VAL A 63 -5.35 -23.93 12.21
CA VAL A 63 -6.06 -24.65 11.14
C VAL A 63 -5.49 -24.23 9.81
N THR A 64 -5.12 -25.21 8.99
CA THR A 64 -4.77 -25.02 7.58
C THR A 64 -5.86 -25.66 6.72
N LEU A 65 -6.40 -24.90 5.76
CA LEU A 65 -7.29 -25.41 4.73
C LEU A 65 -6.54 -25.33 3.40
N GLN A 66 -6.36 -26.46 2.72
CA GLN A 66 -5.70 -26.49 1.40
C GLN A 66 -6.71 -26.91 0.33
N ALA A 67 -6.63 -26.37 -0.87
CA ALA A 67 -7.47 -26.82 -1.99
C ALA A 67 -6.67 -26.74 -3.28
N ASN A 68 -6.79 -27.76 -4.14
CA ASN A 68 -6.10 -27.74 -5.42
C ASN A 68 -6.63 -26.67 -6.39
N ASN A 69 -7.84 -26.17 -6.16
CA ASN A 69 -8.47 -25.15 -6.99
C ASN A 69 -8.94 -23.96 -6.16
N ASP A 70 -10.14 -24.00 -5.56
CA ASP A 70 -10.67 -22.81 -4.88
C ASP A 70 -11.03 -23.05 -3.41
N ILE A 71 -10.88 -22.01 -2.58
CA ILE A 71 -11.47 -21.92 -1.24
C ILE A 71 -12.51 -20.80 -1.24
N THR A 72 -13.71 -21.10 -0.74
CA THR A 72 -14.78 -20.12 -0.53
C THR A 72 -15.23 -20.14 0.91
N ILE A 73 -15.16 -19.00 1.59
CA ILE A 73 -15.64 -18.83 2.96
C ILE A 73 -16.96 -18.09 2.89
N SER A 74 -18.06 -18.84 2.88
CA SER A 74 -19.41 -18.28 2.69
C SER A 74 -20.03 -17.78 3.99
N ASP A 75 -19.78 -18.47 5.09
CA ASP A 75 -20.30 -18.14 6.42
C ASP A 75 -19.18 -17.71 7.37
N ALA A 76 -19.57 -16.98 8.42
CA ALA A 76 -18.60 -16.35 9.31
C ALA A 76 -17.80 -17.37 10.13
N ILE A 77 -16.53 -17.05 10.39
CA ILE A 77 -15.66 -17.78 11.31
C ILE A 77 -15.27 -16.84 12.45
N VAL A 78 -15.65 -17.17 13.68
CA VAL A 78 -15.36 -16.37 14.87
C VAL A 78 -14.49 -17.17 15.85
N SER A 79 -13.19 -16.87 15.89
CA SER A 79 -12.27 -17.42 16.88
C SER A 79 -12.23 -16.55 18.14
N THR A 80 -12.31 -17.21 19.30
CA THR A 80 -12.07 -16.57 20.61
C THR A 80 -10.68 -16.86 21.18
N GLY A 81 -9.88 -17.68 20.48
CA GLY A 81 -8.56 -18.14 20.91
C GLY A 81 -7.43 -17.61 20.03
N SER A 82 -6.22 -18.09 20.30
CA SER A 82 -4.99 -17.64 19.63
C SER A 82 -4.58 -18.50 18.42
N GLY A 83 -5.48 -19.37 17.93
CA GLY A 83 -5.19 -20.28 16.82
C GLY A 83 -5.04 -19.52 15.50
N VAL A 84 -3.96 -19.80 14.78
CA VAL A 84 -3.70 -19.25 13.45
C VAL A 84 -4.61 -19.92 12.42
N MET A 85 -5.14 -19.15 11.48
CA MET A 85 -5.86 -19.68 10.31
C MET A 85 -5.02 -19.49 9.06
N THR A 86 -4.86 -20.56 8.29
CA THR A 86 -4.14 -20.57 7.01
C THR A 86 -5.05 -21.14 5.94
N PHE A 87 -5.17 -20.43 4.82
CA PHE A 87 -5.97 -20.84 3.66
C PHE A 87 -5.08 -20.86 2.42
N GLU A 88 -4.96 -22.00 1.77
CA GLU A 88 -4.06 -22.21 0.63
C GLU A 88 -4.85 -22.79 -0.55
N ALA A 89 -5.02 -22.01 -1.62
CA ALA A 89 -5.77 -22.41 -2.80
C ALA A 89 -4.88 -22.42 -4.04
N GLY A 90 -4.94 -23.49 -4.82
CA GLY A 90 -4.21 -23.59 -6.09
C GLY A 90 -4.61 -22.53 -7.12
N ARG A 91 -5.82 -21.97 -7.00
CA ARG A 91 -6.31 -20.91 -7.86
C ARG A 91 -6.84 -19.72 -7.07
N SER A 92 -8.05 -19.79 -6.49
CA SER A 92 -8.70 -18.60 -5.93
C SER A 92 -9.18 -18.76 -4.49
N ILE A 93 -9.21 -17.64 -3.77
CA ILE A 93 -9.83 -17.53 -2.45
C ILE A 93 -10.90 -16.45 -2.49
N ALA A 94 -12.11 -16.80 -2.03
CA ALA A 94 -13.21 -15.86 -1.83
C ALA A 94 -13.63 -15.84 -0.36
N VAL A 95 -13.74 -14.64 0.23
CA VAL A 95 -14.17 -14.41 1.60
C VAL A 95 -15.48 -13.61 1.57
N ASP A 96 -16.59 -14.32 1.70
CA ASP A 96 -17.95 -13.74 1.71
C ASP A 96 -18.56 -13.70 3.12
N GLY A 97 -18.08 -14.57 4.00
CA GLY A 97 -18.36 -14.59 5.44
C GLY A 97 -17.28 -13.87 6.24
N ALA A 98 -17.68 -13.16 7.30
CA ALA A 98 -16.73 -12.42 8.13
C ALA A 98 -15.76 -13.36 8.87
N ILE A 99 -14.49 -12.99 8.96
CA ILE A 99 -13.48 -13.71 9.75
C ILE A 99 -13.07 -12.81 10.90
N GLN A 100 -13.21 -13.31 12.13
CA GLN A 100 -12.81 -12.61 13.35
C GLN A 100 -11.87 -13.51 14.16
N THR A 101 -10.71 -12.98 14.54
CA THR A 101 -9.78 -13.66 15.46
C THR A 101 -9.62 -12.88 16.76
N ASN A 102 -9.13 -13.56 17.80
CA ASN A 102 -8.72 -12.90 19.03
C ASN A 102 -7.23 -12.55 18.95
N ASN A 103 -6.89 -11.58 18.11
CA ASN A 103 -5.52 -11.09 17.92
C ASN A 103 -4.56 -12.12 17.29
N SER A 104 -5.07 -13.02 16.46
CA SER A 104 -4.27 -14.04 15.78
C SER A 104 -4.05 -13.70 14.33
N HIS A 105 -2.91 -14.13 13.80
CA HIS A 105 -2.59 -13.98 12.39
C HIS A 105 -3.51 -14.81 11.49
N ILE A 106 -3.73 -14.29 10.29
CA ILE A 106 -4.45 -14.98 9.22
C ILE A 106 -3.57 -14.97 7.96
N PHE A 107 -3.44 -16.14 7.34
CA PHE A 107 -2.65 -16.33 6.12
C PHE A 107 -3.56 -16.78 4.98
N PHE A 108 -3.43 -16.11 3.84
CA PHE A 108 -4.04 -16.50 2.57
C PHE A 108 -2.94 -16.70 1.53
N SER A 109 -2.86 -17.89 0.94
CA SER A 109 -2.06 -18.20 -0.24
C SER A 109 -3.02 -18.59 -1.36
N PHE A 110 -2.97 -17.90 -2.49
CA PHE A 110 -3.74 -18.25 -3.68
C PHE A 110 -2.84 -18.26 -4.90
N ASN A 111 -3.30 -18.86 -6.00
CA ASN A 111 -2.42 -19.24 -7.10
C ASN A 111 -1.21 -20.06 -6.60
N ASP A 112 -1.47 -21.01 -5.70
CA ASP A 112 -0.41 -21.73 -5.01
C ASP A 112 0.36 -22.67 -5.97
N PRO A 113 1.70 -22.55 -6.10
CA PRO A 113 2.50 -23.40 -6.98
C PRO A 113 2.58 -24.87 -6.55
N ASP A 114 2.27 -25.17 -5.28
CA ASP A 114 2.29 -26.54 -4.75
C ASP A 114 0.99 -27.29 -5.05
N ALA A 115 -0.03 -26.61 -5.58
CA ALA A 115 -1.27 -27.26 -6.01
C ALA A 115 -1.03 -28.27 -7.14
N THR A 116 -1.69 -29.41 -7.06
CA THR A 116 -1.56 -30.44 -8.10
C THR A 116 -2.18 -29.95 -9.40
N ALA A 117 -1.35 -29.71 -10.42
CA ALA A 117 -1.76 -29.18 -11.72
C ALA A 117 -2.89 -29.96 -12.42
N LEU A 118 -3.04 -31.26 -12.14
CA LEU A 118 -4.15 -32.07 -12.66
C LEU A 118 -5.53 -31.64 -12.12
N TYR A 119 -5.57 -31.05 -10.93
CA TYR A 119 -6.80 -30.75 -10.18
C TYR A 119 -7.07 -29.24 -10.06
N ARG A 120 -6.10 -28.42 -10.46
CA ARG A 120 -6.26 -26.98 -10.64
C ARG A 120 -6.96 -26.72 -11.97
N ASP A 121 -8.13 -26.07 -11.94
CA ASP A 121 -8.82 -25.71 -13.18
C ASP A 121 -8.10 -24.52 -13.84
N ALA A 122 -8.14 -24.45 -15.17
CA ALA A 122 -7.61 -23.31 -15.91
C ALA A 122 -8.34 -22.00 -15.54
N GLY A 123 -7.65 -20.88 -15.66
CA GLY A 123 -8.20 -19.54 -15.44
C GLY A 123 -7.34 -18.66 -14.52
N ALA A 124 -7.72 -17.39 -14.47
CA ALA A 124 -7.14 -16.39 -13.59
C ALA A 124 -7.42 -16.72 -12.12
N ALA A 125 -6.38 -16.50 -11.31
CA ALA A 125 -6.44 -16.60 -9.88
C ALA A 125 -6.95 -15.27 -9.29
N SER A 126 -7.59 -15.33 -8.12
CA SER A 126 -8.00 -14.11 -7.43
C SER A 126 -8.17 -14.34 -5.93
N PHE A 127 -7.75 -13.36 -5.14
CA PHE A 127 -8.22 -13.16 -3.79
C PHE A 127 -9.31 -12.10 -3.78
N VAL A 128 -10.52 -12.43 -3.32
CA VAL A 128 -11.61 -11.47 -3.20
C VAL A 128 -12.20 -11.56 -1.81
N ASN A 129 -12.13 -10.46 -1.05
CA ASN A 129 -12.83 -10.32 0.22
C ASN A 129 -14.01 -9.34 0.08
N ASN A 130 -15.21 -9.86 0.30
CA ASN A 130 -16.48 -9.15 0.30
C ASN A 130 -17.02 -8.93 1.73
N ALA A 131 -16.28 -9.35 2.75
CA ALA A 131 -16.68 -9.31 4.15
C ALA A 131 -15.65 -8.57 5.03
N LEU A 132 -15.91 -8.56 6.34
CA LEU A 132 -14.95 -8.09 7.33
C LEU A 132 -13.93 -9.18 7.63
N ILE A 133 -12.64 -8.87 7.48
CA ILE A 133 -11.55 -9.62 8.11
C ILE A 133 -11.06 -8.79 9.29
N ASN A 134 -11.17 -9.31 10.51
CA ASN A 134 -10.71 -8.65 11.72
C ASN A 134 -9.74 -9.56 12.48
N ALA A 135 -8.46 -9.28 12.34
CA ALA A 135 -7.39 -9.97 13.04
C ALA A 135 -7.03 -9.30 14.38
N GLY A 136 -7.68 -8.19 14.76
CA GLY A 136 -7.35 -7.43 15.97
C GLY A 136 -5.94 -6.85 15.90
N THR A 137 -5.09 -7.20 16.88
CA THR A 137 -3.64 -6.93 16.85
C THR A 137 -2.83 -8.06 16.18
N GLY A 138 -3.49 -8.96 15.46
CA GLY A 138 -2.83 -9.91 14.56
C GLY A 138 -2.68 -9.31 13.17
N SER A 139 -1.62 -9.70 12.47
CA SER A 139 -1.39 -9.34 11.06
C SER A 139 -2.19 -10.22 10.09
N VAL A 140 -2.50 -9.68 8.91
CA VAL A 140 -3.09 -10.40 7.78
C VAL A 140 -2.08 -10.48 6.64
N TYR A 141 -1.88 -11.69 6.12
CA TYR A 141 -0.97 -11.97 5.01
C TYR A 141 -1.74 -12.48 3.81
N ILE A 142 -1.58 -11.84 2.66
CA ILE A 142 -2.14 -12.30 1.38
C ILE A 142 -0.99 -12.50 0.40
N THR A 143 -0.82 -13.73 -0.07
CA THR A 143 0.22 -14.11 -1.01
C THR A 143 -0.40 -14.65 -2.29
N ALA A 144 -0.10 -14.02 -3.42
CA ALA A 144 -0.32 -14.59 -4.74
C ALA A 144 0.97 -15.33 -5.16
N GLY A 145 0.87 -16.65 -5.27
CA GLY A 145 1.93 -17.50 -5.80
C GLY A 145 2.12 -17.30 -7.30
N ASN A 146 3.19 -17.88 -7.85
CA ASN A 146 3.49 -17.84 -9.28
C ASN A 146 3.31 -19.25 -9.87
N THR A 147 2.26 -19.44 -10.66
CA THR A 147 2.06 -20.68 -11.43
C THR A 147 2.43 -20.48 -12.89
N THR A 148 2.83 -21.56 -13.57
CA THR A 148 3.20 -21.54 -15.00
C THR A 148 2.03 -21.22 -15.94
N ASP A 149 0.81 -21.12 -15.41
CA ASP A 149 -0.42 -20.91 -16.17
C ASP A 149 -0.73 -19.43 -16.40
N ASN A 150 0.17 -18.53 -15.94
CA ASN A 150 0.32 -17.14 -16.37
C ASN A 150 -0.99 -16.34 -16.53
N ASN A 151 -1.90 -16.45 -15.56
CA ASN A 151 -3.14 -15.67 -15.59
C ASN A 151 -3.13 -14.70 -14.41
N ALA A 152 -3.14 -13.40 -14.73
CA ALA A 152 -3.13 -12.30 -13.77
C ALA A 152 -3.93 -12.61 -12.49
N ALA A 153 -3.23 -12.59 -11.35
CA ALA A 153 -3.82 -12.67 -10.03
C ALA A 153 -4.29 -11.30 -9.57
N ASN A 154 -5.57 -11.17 -9.28
CA ASN A 154 -6.10 -9.95 -8.67
C ASN A 154 -6.29 -10.14 -7.16
N VAL A 155 -5.98 -9.09 -6.39
CA VAL A 155 -6.27 -9.04 -4.96
C VAL A 155 -7.28 -7.93 -4.72
N THR A 156 -8.41 -8.25 -4.09
CA THR A 156 -9.36 -7.26 -3.58
C THR A 156 -9.57 -7.50 -2.10
N THR A 157 -9.06 -6.60 -1.26
CA THR A 157 -8.98 -6.88 0.19
C THR A 157 -10.27 -6.69 0.94
N GLY A 158 -11.26 -5.98 0.39
CA GLY A 158 -12.42 -5.55 1.17
C GLY A 158 -12.01 -4.90 2.49
N ILE A 159 -12.87 -5.03 3.50
CA ILE A 159 -12.64 -4.44 4.82
C ILE A 159 -11.69 -5.32 5.64
N VAL A 160 -10.57 -4.74 6.06
CA VAL A 160 -9.54 -5.43 6.86
C VAL A 160 -9.16 -4.60 8.08
N TYR A 161 -9.27 -5.18 9.28
CA TYR A 161 -8.75 -4.65 10.53
C TYR A 161 -7.65 -5.56 11.05
N ALA A 162 -6.43 -5.03 11.17
CA ALA A 162 -5.25 -5.80 11.55
C ALA A 162 -4.19 -4.91 12.22
N ASP A 163 -3.16 -5.54 12.78
CA ASP A 163 -1.92 -4.85 13.14
C ASP A 163 -1.18 -4.47 11.87
N ASP A 164 -0.69 -5.46 11.12
CA ASP A 164 -0.16 -5.29 9.77
C ASP A 164 -1.07 -5.88 8.70
N LEU A 165 -0.99 -5.33 7.50
CA LEU A 165 -1.45 -5.99 6.27
C LEU A 165 -0.28 -6.12 5.31
N ARG A 166 0.09 -7.35 4.98
CA ARG A 166 1.12 -7.64 3.98
C ARG A 166 0.52 -8.35 2.78
N ILE A 167 0.72 -7.75 1.60
CA ILE A 167 0.33 -8.34 0.31
C ILE A 167 1.60 -8.60 -0.50
N THR A 168 1.82 -9.85 -0.87
CA THR A 168 2.92 -10.25 -1.75
C THR A 168 2.32 -10.83 -3.02
N HIS A 169 2.48 -10.12 -4.12
CA HIS A 169 2.01 -10.50 -5.44
C HIS A 169 3.20 -10.77 -6.36
N SER A 170 3.61 -12.05 -6.38
CA SER A 170 4.87 -12.48 -7.00
C SER A 170 4.75 -12.84 -8.48
N GLU A 171 3.57 -12.65 -9.08
CA GLU A 171 3.37 -12.97 -10.49
C GLU A 171 4.09 -11.97 -11.40
N THR A 172 4.80 -12.50 -12.40
CA THR A 172 5.61 -11.76 -13.36
C THR A 172 4.82 -11.27 -14.57
N ASP A 173 3.53 -11.57 -14.66
CA ASP A 173 2.69 -11.21 -15.80
C ASP A 173 2.03 -9.85 -15.58
N ALA A 174 2.20 -8.97 -16.57
CA ALA A 174 1.61 -7.65 -16.57
C ALA A 174 0.07 -7.74 -16.49
N GLY A 175 -0.51 -7.20 -15.40
CA GLY A 175 -1.95 -6.98 -15.30
C GLY A 175 -2.64 -7.46 -14.02
N GLY A 176 -1.94 -8.10 -13.08
CA GLY A 176 -2.49 -8.30 -11.73
C GLY A 176 -2.71 -6.95 -11.05
N VAL A 177 -3.84 -6.74 -10.39
CA VAL A 177 -4.12 -5.48 -9.68
C VAL A 177 -4.35 -5.78 -8.20
N VAL A 178 -3.77 -4.94 -7.34
CA VAL A 178 -4.09 -4.94 -5.90
C VAL A 178 -5.06 -3.80 -5.63
N THR A 179 -6.29 -4.15 -5.27
CA THR A 179 -7.34 -3.23 -4.87
C THR A 179 -7.60 -3.27 -3.38
N LEU A 180 -7.38 -2.14 -2.70
CA LEU A 180 -7.70 -1.99 -1.27
C LEU A 180 -9.04 -1.27 -1.08
N ASN A 181 -9.87 -1.74 -0.14
CA ASN A 181 -11.18 -1.13 0.11
C ASN A 181 -11.61 -1.17 1.58
N GLY A 182 -11.28 -0.13 2.34
CA GLY A 182 -11.72 -0.01 3.74
C GLY A 182 -10.82 -0.74 4.73
N ILE A 183 -9.52 -0.49 4.67
CA ILE A 183 -8.55 -1.08 5.60
C ILE A 183 -8.27 -0.14 6.77
N THR A 184 -8.05 -0.73 7.94
CA THR A 184 -7.57 -0.04 9.13
C THR A 184 -6.45 -0.86 9.74
N ILE A 185 -5.24 -0.34 9.64
CA ILE A 185 -3.99 -0.99 9.98
C ILE A 185 -3.34 -0.19 11.11
N ASN A 186 -3.01 -0.85 12.21
CA ASN A 186 -2.48 -0.18 13.41
C ASN A 186 -0.95 -0.08 13.41
N ASP A 187 -0.29 -0.84 12.54
CA ASP A 187 1.15 -0.77 12.28
C ASP A 187 1.35 -0.64 10.76
N ASP A 188 2.04 -1.57 10.10
CA ASP A 188 2.49 -1.37 8.72
C ASP A 188 1.53 -1.94 7.65
N LEU A 189 1.38 -1.18 6.56
CA LEU A 189 0.84 -1.67 5.28
C LEU A 189 2.00 -1.91 4.32
N ILE A 190 2.21 -3.16 3.90
CA ILE A 190 3.28 -3.51 2.96
C ILE A 190 2.71 -4.23 1.76
N ILE A 191 2.92 -3.69 0.56
CA ILE A 191 2.51 -4.30 -0.71
C ILE A 191 3.73 -4.46 -1.62
N ASN A 192 3.99 -5.68 -2.07
CA ASN A 192 5.01 -5.99 -3.06
C ASN A 192 4.34 -6.64 -4.27
N ALA A 193 4.09 -5.90 -5.35
CA ALA A 193 3.42 -6.36 -6.56
C ALA A 193 4.34 -6.26 -7.78
N SER A 194 4.84 -7.38 -8.31
CA SER A 194 6.01 -7.30 -9.20
C SER A 194 5.80 -6.59 -10.54
N THR A 195 4.58 -6.54 -11.08
CA THR A 195 4.30 -5.97 -12.43
C THR A 195 2.95 -5.26 -12.56
N GLY A 196 2.21 -5.12 -11.46
CA GLY A 196 0.78 -4.85 -11.47
C GLY A 196 0.39 -3.59 -10.70
N ASP A 197 -0.56 -2.82 -11.19
CA ASP A 197 -0.98 -1.57 -10.55
C ASP A 197 -1.48 -1.82 -9.11
N VAL A 198 -1.23 -0.84 -8.24
CA VAL A 198 -1.81 -0.79 -6.90
C VAL A 198 -2.84 0.34 -6.87
N ASP A 199 -4.09 -0.07 -6.88
CA ASP A 199 -5.24 0.82 -6.98
C ASP A 199 -6.01 0.84 -5.66
N ILE A 200 -5.94 1.95 -4.95
CA ILE A 200 -6.75 2.18 -3.75
C ILE A 200 -7.96 3.01 -4.15
N LEU A 201 -9.00 2.31 -4.61
CA LEU A 201 -10.30 2.87 -4.94
C LEU A 201 -11.20 2.85 -3.70
N ASN A 202 -11.21 3.95 -2.94
CA ASN A 202 -12.21 4.15 -1.90
C ASN A 202 -13.56 4.54 -2.51
N THR A 203 -14.24 3.60 -3.17
CA THR A 203 -15.50 3.86 -3.87
C THR A 203 -16.75 3.66 -3.01
N THR A 204 -16.60 3.32 -1.73
CA THR A 204 -17.76 3.10 -0.85
C THR A 204 -17.79 4.10 0.30
N ALA A 205 -18.98 4.60 0.62
CA ALA A 205 -19.22 5.60 1.67
C ALA A 205 -18.78 5.18 3.10
N ASN A 206 -18.21 3.99 3.28
CA ASN A 206 -17.80 3.42 4.57
C ASN A 206 -16.35 2.88 4.58
N GLY A 207 -15.58 2.96 3.50
CA GLY A 207 -14.25 2.34 3.43
C GLY A 207 -13.08 3.31 3.63
N SER A 208 -12.88 3.91 4.81
CA SER A 208 -11.65 4.69 5.04
C SER A 208 -10.40 3.81 4.92
N ILE A 209 -9.32 4.35 4.36
CA ILE A 209 -8.00 3.74 4.43
C ILE A 209 -7.27 4.46 5.56
N ARG A 210 -6.92 3.74 6.61
CA ARG A 210 -6.15 4.29 7.73
C ARG A 210 -4.98 3.37 8.02
N VAL A 211 -3.78 3.91 7.97
CA VAL A 211 -2.55 3.21 8.35
C VAL A 211 -1.81 4.09 9.35
N VAL A 212 -1.56 3.56 10.55
CA VAL A 212 -0.87 4.31 11.61
C VAL A 212 0.65 4.21 11.47
N GLY A 213 1.15 3.05 11.07
CA GLY A 213 2.56 2.85 10.78
C GLY A 213 2.90 3.21 9.33
N ASN A 214 3.90 2.53 8.79
CA ASN A 214 4.42 2.81 7.47
C ASN A 214 3.53 2.23 6.38
N THR A 215 3.28 3.01 5.33
CA THR A 215 2.77 2.50 4.07
C THR A 215 3.93 2.34 3.09
N GLN A 216 4.29 1.09 2.78
CA GLN A 216 5.37 0.77 1.84
C GLN A 216 4.83 -0.02 0.65
N LEU A 217 4.88 0.60 -0.53
CA LEU A 217 4.37 0.01 -1.78
C LEU A 217 5.52 -0.17 -2.76
N THR A 218 5.72 -1.39 -3.26
CA THR A 218 6.65 -1.66 -4.36
C THR A 218 5.87 -2.30 -5.49
N THR A 219 5.81 -1.61 -6.63
CA THR A 219 5.19 -2.13 -7.84
C THR A 219 5.95 -1.79 -9.12
N GLY A 220 5.82 -2.65 -10.14
CA GLY A 220 6.22 -2.35 -11.51
C GLY A 220 5.17 -1.57 -12.31
N GLY A 221 3.98 -1.33 -11.73
CA GLY A 221 2.87 -0.57 -12.30
C GLY A 221 2.72 0.82 -11.67
N ASP A 222 1.55 1.42 -11.86
CA ASP A 222 1.16 2.69 -11.23
C ASP A 222 0.60 2.48 -9.82
N VAL A 223 0.63 3.53 -9.00
CA VAL A 223 -0.02 3.60 -7.69
C VAL A 223 -1.04 4.73 -7.70
N SER A 224 -2.31 4.39 -7.45
CA SER A 224 -3.40 5.37 -7.40
C SER A 224 -4.14 5.28 -6.07
N ILE A 225 -3.98 6.28 -5.21
CA ILE A 225 -4.62 6.37 -3.89
C ILE A 225 -5.49 7.61 -3.85
N LEU A 226 -6.69 7.54 -4.44
CA LEU A 226 -7.54 8.71 -4.66
C LEU A 226 -8.72 8.80 -3.69
N GLY A 227 -8.70 8.00 -2.63
CA GLY A 227 -9.78 7.94 -1.66
C GLY A 227 -9.84 9.16 -0.75
N THR A 228 -10.96 9.89 -0.73
CA THR A 228 -11.07 11.13 0.05
C THR A 228 -10.97 10.97 1.58
N ASN A 229 -11.02 9.73 2.08
CA ASN A 229 -10.88 9.39 3.50
C ASN A 229 -9.57 8.67 3.83
N THR A 230 -8.62 8.63 2.89
CA THR A 230 -7.28 8.12 3.11
C THR A 230 -6.56 8.93 4.19
N ASP A 231 -5.84 8.23 5.05
CA ASP A 231 -5.21 8.73 6.28
C ASP A 231 -3.97 7.88 6.54
N LEU A 232 -2.88 8.24 5.89
CA LEU A 232 -1.55 7.65 6.03
C LEU A 232 -0.69 8.62 6.84
N GLU A 233 0.24 8.08 7.63
CA GLU A 233 1.22 8.90 8.36
C GLU A 233 2.55 8.95 7.56
N ASP A 234 3.06 7.78 7.16
CA ASP A 234 4.28 7.60 6.37
C ASP A 234 4.02 6.90 5.04
N PHE A 235 4.67 7.34 3.96
CA PHE A 235 4.48 6.79 2.62
C PHE A 235 5.78 6.62 1.82
N GLY A 236 6.25 5.37 1.73
CA GLY A 236 7.33 4.93 0.86
C GLY A 236 6.80 4.20 -0.38
N VAL A 237 7.27 4.57 -1.57
CA VAL A 237 6.79 3.95 -2.82
C VAL A 237 7.89 3.71 -3.85
N THR A 238 7.89 2.54 -4.48
CA THR A 238 8.58 2.30 -5.77
C THR A 238 7.52 1.97 -6.80
N ALA A 239 7.37 2.79 -7.85
CA ALA A 239 6.31 2.65 -8.85
C ALA A 239 6.65 3.37 -10.16
N ASN A 240 5.81 3.20 -11.19
CA ASN A 240 5.85 4.02 -12.40
C ASN A 240 5.32 5.43 -12.12
N ASN A 241 4.01 5.61 -12.07
CA ASN A 241 3.38 6.86 -11.66
C ASN A 241 2.74 6.71 -10.28
N VAL A 242 2.66 7.81 -9.53
CA VAL A 242 2.02 7.86 -8.21
C VAL A 242 1.04 9.02 -8.19
N ALA A 243 -0.20 8.73 -7.82
CA ALA A 243 -1.19 9.74 -7.46
C ALA A 243 -1.71 9.45 -6.05
N LEU A 244 -1.53 10.38 -5.12
CA LEU A 244 -1.91 10.24 -3.72
C LEU A 244 -2.80 11.40 -3.29
N TYR A 245 -3.96 11.05 -2.76
CA TYR A 245 -4.79 11.88 -1.92
C TYR A 245 -4.60 11.45 -0.47
N ASP A 246 -4.32 12.41 0.41
CA ASP A 246 -4.37 12.21 1.86
C ASP A 246 -5.13 13.35 2.55
N LYS A 247 -5.94 13.00 3.55
CA LYS A 247 -6.77 13.96 4.28
C LYS A 247 -6.01 14.63 5.46
N LYS A 248 -4.77 14.22 5.72
CA LYS A 248 -3.90 14.72 6.79
C LYS A 248 -2.49 15.03 6.26
N ALA A 249 -1.61 15.38 7.20
CA ALA A 249 -0.18 15.46 6.96
C ALA A 249 0.36 14.13 6.42
N ILE A 250 1.42 14.20 5.62
CA ILE A 250 2.12 13.02 5.14
C ILE A 250 3.62 13.21 5.25
N GLU A 251 4.33 12.19 5.67
CA GLU A 251 5.78 12.12 5.53
C GLU A 251 6.11 11.14 4.39
N LEU A 252 6.80 11.65 3.38
CA LEU A 252 7.20 10.91 2.20
C LEU A 252 8.53 10.19 2.40
N GLY A 253 8.65 9.03 1.77
CA GLY A 253 9.67 8.07 2.16
C GLY A 253 9.35 7.46 3.53
N SER A 254 10.05 6.39 3.88
CA SER A 254 10.01 5.84 5.23
C SER A 254 11.45 5.69 5.72
N PRO A 255 11.71 5.63 7.02
CA PRO A 255 13.06 5.40 7.53
C PRO A 255 13.73 4.18 6.88
N GLY A 256 14.78 4.41 6.10
CA GLY A 256 15.51 3.35 5.37
C GLY A 256 14.83 2.85 4.08
N PHE A 257 13.81 3.56 3.59
CA PHE A 257 13.15 3.30 2.32
C PHE A 257 13.34 4.51 1.38
N VAL A 258 13.83 4.26 0.16
CA VAL A 258 13.94 5.26 -0.89
C VAL A 258 12.69 5.19 -1.76
N SER A 259 11.97 6.30 -1.87
CA SER A 259 10.85 6.39 -2.79
C SER A 259 11.36 6.60 -4.21
N ASN A 260 11.07 5.67 -5.13
CA ASN A 260 11.51 5.71 -6.51
C ASN A 260 10.31 5.73 -7.47
N ILE A 261 10.06 6.86 -8.09
CA ILE A 261 8.96 7.08 -9.03
C ILE A 261 9.55 7.29 -10.42
N ALA A 262 9.36 6.31 -11.32
CA ALA A 262 9.94 6.36 -12.66
C ALA A 262 9.25 7.34 -13.62
N GLY A 263 8.01 7.74 -13.29
CA GLY A 263 7.17 8.68 -14.02
C GLY A 263 6.81 9.86 -13.14
N THR A 264 5.52 10.19 -13.03
CA THR A 264 5.04 11.37 -12.32
C THR A 264 4.65 11.09 -10.88
N LEU A 265 4.88 12.05 -9.99
CA LEU A 265 4.34 12.10 -8.63
C LEU A 265 3.27 13.19 -8.55
N THR A 266 2.05 12.84 -8.16
CA THR A 266 0.95 13.79 -7.93
C THR A 266 0.44 13.65 -6.50
N LEU A 267 0.45 14.74 -5.75
CA LEU A 267 0.05 14.81 -4.35
C LEU A 267 -1.09 15.81 -4.16
N ASP A 268 -2.18 15.36 -3.55
CA ASP A 268 -3.34 16.16 -3.13
C ASP A 268 -3.52 15.97 -1.61
N ILE A 269 -2.91 16.85 -0.81
CA ILE A 269 -2.71 16.60 0.63
C ILE A 269 -3.34 17.71 1.48
N TYR A 270 -4.05 17.31 2.54
CA TYR A 270 -4.61 18.22 3.53
C TYR A 270 -3.70 18.30 4.76
N GLY A 271 -2.78 19.26 4.78
CA GLY A 271 -1.82 19.44 5.87
C GLY A 271 -0.37 19.53 5.38
N PRO A 272 0.61 19.49 6.29
CA PRO A 272 2.03 19.52 5.96
C PRO A 272 2.47 18.30 5.15
N ILE A 273 3.47 18.52 4.31
CA ILE A 273 4.18 17.44 3.59
C ILE A 273 5.62 17.48 4.07
N GLY A 274 6.12 16.35 4.58
CA GLY A 274 7.50 16.17 4.98
C GLY A 274 8.17 15.05 4.19
N ASN A 275 9.47 14.81 4.42
CA ASN A 275 10.10 13.56 4.04
C ASN A 275 10.98 12.96 5.15
N GLN A 276 10.91 11.65 5.33
CA GLN A 276 11.78 10.87 6.23
C GLN A 276 12.95 10.21 5.48
N GLY A 277 12.77 9.99 4.18
CA GLY A 277 13.71 9.29 3.30
C GLY A 277 14.06 10.11 2.05
N GLU A 278 14.88 9.51 1.20
CA GLU A 278 15.19 10.01 -0.14
C GLU A 278 13.97 9.81 -1.06
N ILE A 279 13.71 10.80 -1.92
CA ILE A 279 12.63 10.77 -2.90
C ILE A 279 13.22 11.05 -4.29
N ASN A 280 13.09 10.08 -5.19
CA ASN A 280 13.54 10.16 -6.57
C ASN A 280 12.32 10.15 -7.49
N VAL A 281 12.13 11.21 -8.28
CA VAL A 281 11.05 11.34 -9.26
C VAL A 281 11.63 11.72 -10.60
N ALA A 282 11.66 10.78 -11.54
CA ALA A 282 12.25 11.03 -12.86
C ALA A 282 11.37 11.94 -13.75
N GLY A 283 10.06 11.96 -13.52
CA GLY A 283 9.11 12.83 -14.22
C GLY A 283 8.73 14.06 -13.40
N LYS A 284 7.58 14.65 -13.76
CA LYS A 284 7.04 15.81 -13.06
C LYS A 284 6.47 15.43 -11.69
N THR A 285 6.79 16.24 -10.69
CA THR A 285 6.16 16.27 -9.38
C THR A 285 5.13 17.40 -9.34
N THR A 286 3.90 17.10 -8.96
CA THR A 286 2.83 18.07 -8.75
C THR A 286 2.32 17.96 -7.33
N ILE A 287 2.35 19.07 -6.59
CA ILE A 287 1.93 19.13 -5.21
C ILE A 287 0.82 20.17 -5.06
N THR A 288 -0.33 19.73 -4.57
CA THR A 288 -1.42 20.59 -4.15
C THR A 288 -1.63 20.41 -2.65
N THR A 289 -1.52 21.50 -1.90
CA THR A 289 -1.85 21.50 -0.47
C THR A 289 -3.12 22.28 -0.18
N TYR A 290 -3.95 21.69 0.68
CA TYR A 290 -5.21 22.27 1.15
C TYR A 290 -5.14 22.55 2.66
N ASP A 291 -5.95 23.51 3.11
CA ASP A 291 -6.10 23.85 4.53
C ASP A 291 -6.71 22.69 5.35
N GLY A 292 -6.25 22.53 6.59
CA GLY A 292 -7.08 21.96 7.65
C GLY A 292 -7.29 20.45 7.68
N GLY A 293 -6.21 19.66 7.62
CA GLY A 293 -6.25 18.27 8.08
C GLY A 293 -6.31 18.17 9.62
N PHE A 294 -7.50 17.98 10.21
CA PHE A 294 -7.69 17.51 11.60
C PHE A 294 -6.95 18.24 12.76
N GLY A 295 -6.67 19.55 12.64
CA GLY A 295 -6.28 20.40 13.79
C GLY A 295 -4.80 20.77 13.91
N ILE A 296 -4.06 20.74 12.79
CA ILE A 296 -2.79 21.44 12.63
C ILE A 296 -3.02 22.66 11.73
N ASP A 297 -2.53 23.82 12.16
CA ASP A 297 -2.82 25.13 11.55
C ASP A 297 -1.89 25.47 10.37
N GLU A 298 -0.95 24.58 10.03
CA GLU A 298 0.11 24.81 9.05
C GLU A 298 0.05 23.75 7.93
N SER A 299 0.36 24.12 6.69
CA SER A 299 0.48 23.19 5.54
C SER A 299 1.79 23.42 4.79
N ASN A 300 2.87 23.53 5.58
CA ASN A 300 4.23 23.68 5.08
C ASN A 300 4.65 22.47 4.26
N ILE A 301 5.48 22.70 3.25
CA ILE A 301 6.13 21.63 2.48
C ILE A 301 7.61 21.65 2.90
N THR A 302 8.09 20.55 3.47
CA THR A 302 9.49 20.39 3.91
C THR A 302 10.06 19.11 3.29
N LEU A 303 10.71 19.26 2.14
CA LEU A 303 11.36 18.18 1.41
C LEU A 303 12.88 18.38 1.46
N ASN A 304 13.44 18.35 2.67
CA ASN A 304 14.79 18.86 2.97
C ASN A 304 15.83 17.74 3.18
N ASN A 305 15.78 16.72 2.33
CA ASN A 305 16.82 15.71 2.27
C ASN A 305 17.68 16.01 1.05
N SER A 306 18.97 16.27 1.26
CA SER A 306 19.95 16.59 0.22
C SER A 306 20.15 15.51 -0.86
N LEU A 307 19.57 14.33 -0.67
CA LEU A 307 19.59 13.23 -1.64
C LEU A 307 18.31 13.16 -2.48
N ASN A 308 17.30 13.96 -2.20
CA ASN A 308 16.11 14.00 -3.04
C ASN A 308 16.51 14.37 -4.49
N ASP A 309 15.90 13.75 -5.48
CA ASP A 309 16.17 13.97 -6.90
C ASP A 309 14.84 14.12 -7.63
N PHE A 310 14.43 15.36 -7.85
CA PHE A 310 13.19 15.70 -8.53
C PHE A 310 13.47 16.14 -9.97
N GLY A 311 12.58 15.75 -10.90
CA GLY A 311 12.44 16.45 -12.16
C GLY A 311 11.79 17.83 -11.98
N GLU A 312 10.90 18.19 -12.91
CA GLU A 312 10.09 19.40 -12.77
C GLU A 312 9.18 19.31 -11.53
N VAL A 313 9.17 20.34 -10.68
CA VAL A 313 8.30 20.45 -9.52
C VAL A 313 7.31 21.59 -9.73
N SER A 314 6.01 21.30 -9.55
CA SER A 314 4.95 22.30 -9.62
C SER A 314 4.13 22.31 -8.33
N ILE A 315 4.05 23.47 -7.68
CA ILE A 315 3.40 23.62 -6.37
C ILE A 315 2.23 24.59 -6.44
N THR A 316 1.08 24.15 -5.93
CA THR A 316 -0.09 25.00 -5.71
C THR A 316 -0.47 24.97 -4.23
N GLN A 317 -0.29 26.10 -3.54
CA GLN A 317 -0.79 26.28 -2.17
C GLN A 317 -2.09 27.08 -2.17
N ASP A 318 -3.16 26.49 -1.64
CA ASP A 318 -4.46 27.16 -1.50
C ASP A 318 -4.55 28.08 -0.25
N TRP A 319 -3.54 28.05 0.63
CA TRP A 319 -3.55 28.77 1.91
C TRP A 319 -2.38 29.73 2.10
N THR A 320 -2.62 30.86 2.79
CA THR A 320 -1.64 31.94 2.98
C THR A 320 -0.64 31.66 4.11
N GLY A 321 0.65 31.97 3.90
CA GLY A 321 1.67 32.00 4.96
C GLY A 321 2.38 30.67 5.25
N ASN A 322 2.15 29.63 4.46
CA ASN A 322 2.89 28.37 4.59
C ASN A 322 4.18 28.40 3.78
N SER A 323 5.27 27.99 4.39
CA SER A 323 6.60 27.97 3.77
C SER A 323 6.82 26.67 2.98
N VAL A 324 7.71 26.76 1.99
CA VAL A 324 8.20 25.63 1.20
C VAL A 324 9.71 25.55 1.34
N VAL A 325 10.22 24.36 1.67
CA VAL A 325 11.64 24.03 1.69
C VAL A 325 11.84 22.82 0.78
N ILE A 326 12.72 22.94 -0.20
CA ILE A 326 13.07 21.86 -1.13
C ILE A 326 14.59 21.76 -1.20
N ASP A 327 15.10 20.57 -0.90
CA ASP A 327 16.46 20.19 -1.22
C ASP A 327 16.40 19.25 -2.44
N ASP A 328 17.33 19.44 -3.38
CA ASP A 328 17.48 18.63 -4.59
C ASP A 328 18.96 18.31 -4.88
N GLU A 329 19.27 17.08 -5.29
CA GLU A 329 20.64 16.64 -5.56
C GLU A 329 21.19 17.24 -6.87
N ASN A 330 20.31 17.54 -7.83
CA ASN A 330 20.66 17.89 -9.21
C ASN A 330 20.06 19.25 -9.62
N ASP A 331 19.72 19.38 -10.90
CA ASP A 331 19.08 20.58 -11.46
C ASP A 331 17.60 20.56 -11.07
N LEU A 332 17.09 21.68 -10.56
CA LEU A 332 15.69 21.82 -10.15
C LEU A 332 14.97 22.83 -11.03
N ASP A 333 13.86 22.41 -11.66
CA ASP A 333 12.89 23.29 -12.31
C ASP A 333 11.64 23.40 -11.44
N LEU A 334 11.34 24.61 -10.96
CA LEU A 334 10.32 24.86 -9.97
C LEU A 334 9.33 25.93 -10.47
N ASP A 335 8.06 25.56 -10.59
CA ASP A 335 6.95 26.48 -10.88
C ASP A 335 5.93 26.44 -9.74
N GLY A 336 5.27 27.55 -9.45
CA GLY A 336 4.13 27.50 -8.55
C GLY A 336 3.63 28.81 -7.97
N THR A 337 2.65 28.64 -7.08
CA THR A 337 2.16 29.69 -6.20
C THR A 337 2.58 29.35 -4.77
N PHE A 338 3.66 29.98 -4.32
CA PHE A 338 4.20 29.91 -2.97
C PHE A 338 3.60 31.05 -2.16
N ARG A 339 2.90 30.71 -1.08
CA ARG A 339 2.08 31.66 -0.32
C ARG A 339 2.77 32.21 0.92
N GLY A 340 3.85 31.58 1.36
CA GLY A 340 4.80 32.08 2.35
C GLY A 340 6.21 32.10 1.76
N ASP A 341 7.18 31.77 2.60
CA ASP A 341 8.59 31.65 2.22
C ASP A 341 8.83 30.52 1.22
N LEU A 342 9.81 30.70 0.33
CA LEU A 342 10.37 29.63 -0.48
C LEU A 342 11.88 29.53 -0.21
N THR A 343 12.33 28.36 0.26
CA THR A 343 13.74 28.00 0.43
C THR A 343 14.09 26.83 -0.47
N VAL A 344 15.13 26.98 -1.28
CA VAL A 344 15.62 25.96 -2.21
C VAL A 344 17.12 25.74 -1.99
N ASP A 345 17.54 24.49 -1.90
CA ASP A 345 18.94 24.05 -1.94
C ASP A 345 19.11 22.98 -3.03
N ALA A 346 19.65 23.34 -4.18
CA ALA A 346 19.84 22.43 -5.30
C ALA A 346 21.33 22.22 -5.58
N GLY A 347 21.76 20.97 -5.77
CA GLY A 347 23.13 20.63 -6.14
C GLY A 347 23.52 21.10 -7.56
N GLY A 348 22.54 21.37 -8.41
CA GLY A 348 22.68 21.82 -9.79
C GLY A 348 22.13 23.23 -10.04
N ALA A 349 21.72 23.49 -11.28
CA ALA A 349 21.08 24.74 -11.69
C ALA A 349 19.64 24.82 -11.17
N VAL A 350 19.16 26.03 -10.91
CA VAL A 350 17.77 26.27 -10.48
C VAL A 350 17.06 27.14 -11.50
N GLN A 351 15.96 26.64 -12.02
CA GLN A 351 14.96 27.42 -12.76
C GLN A 351 13.77 27.63 -11.83
N VAL A 352 13.35 28.89 -11.64
CA VAL A 352 12.21 29.20 -10.77
C VAL A 352 11.22 30.14 -11.46
N GLU A 353 9.94 29.80 -11.37
CA GLU A 353 8.83 30.58 -11.91
C GLU A 353 7.70 30.75 -10.88
N GLY A 354 6.87 31.77 -11.09
CA GLY A 354 5.63 31.96 -10.37
C GLY A 354 5.70 33.04 -9.28
N THR A 355 4.96 32.86 -8.19
CA THR A 355 4.82 33.89 -7.15
C THR A 355 5.25 33.38 -5.78
N VAL A 356 6.11 34.13 -5.10
CA VAL A 356 6.50 33.93 -3.71
C VAL A 356 5.86 35.01 -2.85
N GLY A 357 5.02 34.57 -1.91
CA GLY A 357 4.18 35.42 -1.08
C GLY A 357 4.92 36.15 0.04
N ASP A 358 6.14 35.72 0.35
CA ASP A 358 7.02 36.30 1.36
C ASP A 358 8.48 36.33 0.83
N ASP A 359 9.45 35.80 1.59
CA ASP A 359 10.87 35.78 1.23
C ASP A 359 11.25 34.60 0.30
N LEU A 360 12.25 34.82 -0.55
CA LEU A 360 12.85 33.79 -1.42
C LEU A 360 14.33 33.58 -1.06
N TRP A 361 14.70 32.33 -0.74
CA TRP A 361 16.09 31.88 -0.58
C TRP A 361 16.41 30.77 -1.57
N ILE A 362 17.46 30.95 -2.37
CA ILE A 362 17.96 29.92 -3.28
C ILE A 362 19.46 29.74 -3.10
N TYR A 363 19.88 28.50 -2.84
CA TYR A 363 21.23 28.01 -3.00
C TYR A 363 21.27 27.07 -4.22
N ALA A 364 22.11 27.38 -5.18
CA ALA A 364 22.31 26.57 -6.37
C ALA A 364 23.79 26.21 -6.54
N GLY A 365 24.09 24.94 -6.76
CA GLY A 365 25.43 24.49 -7.18
C GLY A 365 25.77 24.91 -8.62
N GLY A 366 24.75 25.24 -9.42
CA GLY A 366 24.83 25.76 -10.77
C GLY A 366 24.25 27.18 -10.93
N GLY A 367 23.89 27.53 -12.16
CA GLY A 367 23.30 28.84 -12.49
C GLY A 367 21.85 28.96 -12.04
N MET A 368 21.34 30.19 -12.03
CA MET A 368 19.93 30.49 -11.72
C MET A 368 19.26 31.22 -12.88
N THR A 369 18.07 30.76 -13.26
CA THR A 369 17.26 31.41 -14.31
C THR A 369 15.80 31.54 -13.90
N ASP A 370 15.13 32.56 -14.42
CA ASP A 370 13.68 32.50 -14.64
C ASP A 370 13.40 32.19 -16.12
N SER A 371 12.30 31.53 -16.39
CA SER A 371 11.79 31.32 -17.76
C SER A 371 10.38 31.89 -17.95
N ALA A 372 9.80 32.45 -16.88
CA ALA A 372 8.58 33.24 -16.85
C ALA A 372 8.56 34.14 -15.59
N ALA A 373 7.62 35.09 -15.55
CA ALA A 373 7.51 36.10 -14.51
C ALA A 373 7.60 35.56 -13.07
N LEU A 374 8.77 35.72 -12.45
CA LEU A 374 8.98 35.53 -11.02
C LEU A 374 8.58 36.80 -10.25
N SER A 375 7.69 36.64 -9.26
CA SER A 375 7.29 37.73 -8.36
C SER A 375 7.55 37.35 -6.91
N VAL A 376 8.43 38.08 -6.23
CA VAL A 376 8.70 37.94 -4.79
C VAL A 376 8.14 39.16 -4.06
N VAL A 377 7.40 38.93 -2.96
CA VAL A 377 6.71 39.99 -2.23
C VAL A 377 7.65 40.74 -1.28
N ASP A 378 8.59 40.04 -0.63
CA ASP A 378 9.54 40.64 0.31
C ASP A 378 11.00 40.49 -0.15
N GLU A 379 11.88 39.83 0.61
CA GLU A 379 13.31 39.75 0.32
C GLU A 379 13.66 38.60 -0.63
N MET A 380 14.78 38.76 -1.33
CA MET A 380 15.33 37.75 -2.22
C MET A 380 16.82 37.58 -1.93
N HIS A 381 17.21 36.34 -1.62
CA HIS A 381 18.56 35.93 -1.25
C HIS A 381 19.00 34.80 -2.18
N LEU A 382 19.94 35.11 -3.07
CA LEU A 382 20.38 34.18 -4.11
C LEU A 382 21.86 33.90 -3.98
N TRP A 383 22.23 32.63 -4.02
CA TRP A 383 23.61 32.17 -4.04
C TRP A 383 23.81 31.10 -5.11
N ALA A 384 24.72 31.36 -6.05
CA ALA A 384 25.17 30.39 -7.05
C ALA A 384 26.65 30.07 -6.82
N GLU A 385 27.01 28.78 -6.85
CA GLU A 385 28.42 28.38 -6.81
C GLU A 385 29.14 28.63 -8.15
N ASN A 386 30.48 28.64 -8.09
CA ASN A 386 31.37 28.54 -9.25
C ASN A 386 31.27 29.65 -10.32
N ASP A 387 30.95 30.89 -9.93
CA ASP A 387 30.79 32.04 -10.84
C ASP A 387 29.79 31.76 -11.98
N THR A 388 28.78 30.94 -11.72
CA THR A 388 27.70 30.68 -12.69
C THR A 388 26.75 31.87 -12.76
N ASP A 389 26.10 32.04 -13.92
CA ASP A 389 25.27 33.20 -14.18
C ASP A 389 23.95 33.13 -13.39
N ILE A 390 23.53 34.28 -12.84
CA ILE A 390 22.18 34.52 -12.36
C ILE A 390 21.51 35.41 -13.41
N VAL A 391 20.55 34.85 -14.13
CA VAL A 391 19.90 35.52 -15.26
C VAL A 391 18.40 35.58 -15.01
N PHE A 392 17.91 36.77 -14.72
CA PHE A 392 16.47 37.06 -14.74
C PHE A 392 16.18 37.85 -16.03
N ASP A 393 15.48 37.26 -17.00
CA ASP A 393 15.17 37.84 -18.32
C ASP A 393 13.72 38.31 -18.43
N GLU A 394 13.12 38.71 -17.32
CA GLU A 394 11.80 39.34 -17.39
C GLU A 394 11.92 40.77 -17.93
N THR A 395 11.47 40.95 -19.18
CA THR A 395 10.98 42.24 -19.63
C THR A 395 9.72 42.57 -18.83
N GLY A 396 9.88 43.30 -17.73
CA GLY A 396 8.80 43.65 -16.79
C GLY A 396 7.63 44.45 -17.34
#